data_AF-A0A8X7C1Q2-F1
#
_entry.id   AF-A0A8X7C1Q2-F1
#
_cell.length_a   1.000
_cell.length_b   1.000
_cell.length_c   1.000
_cell.angle_alpha   90.00
_cell.angle_beta   90.00
_cell.angle_gamma   90.00
#
_symmetry.space_group_name_H-M   'P 1'
#
loop_
_entity.id
_entity.type
_entity.pdbx_description
1 polymer ?
#
loop_
_entity_poly.entity_id
_entity_poly.type
_entity_poly.pdbx_seq_one_letter_code
_entity_poly.pdbx_strand_id
1 'polypeptide(L)'
;EFAANYDPFSEVTNELPATIRTRFLRIEPTKWKNWSSMQIEILGCYRPKPCRDPMGIDEGVISNYQLTSSSKLSDQKSASHGRLSSVSSWTPAKNDKAQYLQIDLLEPIKITGIITKGDPEVQQWVKSYFVGYSNDSINWRKVENYGGKAKEFIGNSDQDSPVINLFPISITSRFVRVVPLKWHRWTSLRVALLGCAKEQVCREPMGLENSVLPDSQITASSSLDWTTSPSHARISDKNGWVADPFDKEPFLQSHNAYVSAVITKGIEPNDYWVKKYKVVHSDDGEKWVPVTDDSGDVIEFPGNNDGDSPVINTFPEAISARYFRIIPLDYQKKAGLRLEMLGCYHPYLCQEPLGMESGAIYDFQITASSSLNPELSPVNSRLDSDTAWVPELGDREPTYRWI
;
A
#
# COMPACT_ATOMS: atom_id res chain seq x y z
N GLU A 1 1.13 -17.89 -23.28
CA GLU A 1 2.49 -18.30 -23.69
C GLU A 1 3.23 -17.07 -24.16
N PHE A 2 4.49 -16.92 -23.78
CA PHE A 2 5.37 -15.81 -24.19
C PHE A 2 6.48 -16.36 -25.09
N ALA A 3 7.00 -15.52 -25.99
CA ALA A 3 8.11 -15.94 -26.85
C ALA A 3 9.41 -15.96 -26.01
N ALA A 4 10.16 -17.06 -26.09
CA ALA A 4 11.50 -17.15 -25.52
C ALA A 4 12.56 -16.80 -26.57
N ASN A 5 13.82 -16.74 -26.15
CA ASN A 5 14.97 -16.54 -27.04
C ASN A 5 15.09 -17.65 -28.09
N TYR A 6 15.56 -17.28 -29.29
CA TYR A 6 15.77 -18.19 -30.41
C TYR A 6 17.23 -18.67 -30.53
N ASP A 7 18.13 -18.01 -29.81
CA ASP A 7 19.55 -18.32 -29.72
C ASP A 7 20.07 -18.02 -28.29
N PRO A 8 21.26 -18.53 -27.91
CA PRO A 8 21.77 -18.41 -26.55
C PRO A 8 22.18 -17.00 -26.10
N PHE A 9 22.28 -16.02 -27.01
CA PHE A 9 22.86 -14.70 -26.73
C PHE A 9 21.83 -13.58 -26.77
N SER A 10 20.76 -13.74 -27.55
CA SER A 10 19.73 -12.72 -27.70
C SER A 10 18.80 -12.69 -26.49
N GLU A 11 18.70 -11.53 -25.85
CA GLU A 11 17.69 -11.24 -24.85
C GLU A 11 16.31 -11.03 -25.50
N VAL A 12 15.26 -11.52 -24.84
CA VAL A 12 13.87 -11.31 -25.25
C VAL A 12 13.07 -10.75 -24.08
N THR A 13 12.63 -9.50 -24.22
CA THR A 13 11.73 -8.86 -23.26
C THR A 13 10.27 -9.13 -23.64
N ASN A 14 9.47 -9.60 -22.69
CA ASN A 14 8.04 -9.82 -22.87
C ASN A 14 7.25 -8.92 -21.91
N GLU A 15 6.36 -8.09 -22.47
CA GLU A 15 5.42 -7.33 -21.66
C GLU A 15 4.21 -8.19 -21.27
N LEU A 16 3.88 -8.17 -19.98
CA LEU A 16 2.69 -8.86 -19.48
C LEU A 16 1.43 -8.06 -19.88
N PRO A 17 0.35 -8.72 -20.37
CA PRO A 17 -0.87 -8.03 -20.82
C PRO A 17 -1.55 -7.19 -19.72
N ALA A 18 -1.28 -7.54 -18.46
CA ALA A 18 -1.67 -6.78 -17.28
C ALA A 18 -0.56 -6.88 -16.23
N THR A 19 -0.38 -5.82 -15.46
CA THR A 19 0.55 -5.83 -14.32
C THR A 19 0.15 -6.92 -13.32
N ILE A 20 1.06 -7.86 -13.07
CA ILE A 20 0.85 -8.92 -12.10
C ILE A 20 1.34 -8.45 -10.73
N ARG A 21 0.44 -8.51 -9.74
CA ARG A 21 0.79 -8.29 -8.35
C ARG A 21 0.80 -9.63 -7.62
N THR A 22 1.96 -10.09 -7.19
CA THR A 22 2.08 -11.37 -6.50
C THR A 22 3.20 -11.36 -5.47
N ARG A 23 3.10 -12.25 -4.48
CA ARG A 23 4.20 -12.63 -3.59
C ARG A 23 5.06 -13.75 -4.20
N PHE A 24 4.46 -14.58 -5.05
CA PHE A 24 5.13 -15.69 -5.68
C PHE A 24 4.90 -15.63 -7.17
N LEU A 25 5.97 -15.60 -7.96
CA LEU A 25 5.89 -15.76 -9.41
C LEU A 25 6.56 -17.08 -9.78
N ARG A 26 5.93 -17.76 -10.73
CA ARG A 26 6.35 -19.06 -11.24
C ARG A 26 6.42 -18.96 -12.75
N ILE A 27 7.51 -19.45 -13.32
CA ILE A 27 7.68 -19.53 -14.76
C ILE A 27 7.81 -21.00 -15.14
N GLU A 28 7.07 -21.39 -16.18
CA GLU A 28 6.93 -22.76 -16.65
C GLU A 28 7.40 -22.81 -18.12
N PRO A 29 8.65 -23.25 -18.40
CA PRO A 29 9.11 -23.44 -19.76
C PRO A 29 8.30 -24.54 -20.46
N THR A 30 7.63 -24.19 -21.57
CA THR A 30 6.76 -25.14 -22.29
C THR A 30 7.42 -25.73 -23.55
N LYS A 31 8.44 -25.07 -24.09
CA LYS A 31 9.20 -25.49 -25.28
C LYS A 31 10.66 -25.08 -25.14
N TRP A 32 11.58 -25.92 -25.61
CA TRP A 32 13.03 -25.68 -25.58
C TRP A 32 13.73 -26.37 -26.76
N LYS A 33 15.01 -26.03 -26.97
CA LYS A 33 15.87 -26.67 -27.97
C LYS A 33 16.95 -27.49 -27.27
N ASN A 34 17.02 -28.79 -27.54
CA ASN A 34 17.88 -29.80 -26.90
C ASN A 34 17.59 -30.01 -25.41
N TRP A 35 17.87 -29.03 -24.56
CA TRP A 35 17.63 -29.06 -23.11
C TRP A 35 16.91 -27.80 -22.66
N SER A 36 16.13 -27.92 -21.58
CA SER A 36 15.54 -26.75 -20.93
C SER A 36 16.63 -26.04 -20.13
N SER A 37 16.87 -24.77 -20.40
CA SER A 37 17.81 -23.92 -19.67
C SER A 37 17.30 -22.49 -19.66
N MET A 38 17.48 -21.77 -18.56
CA MET A 38 16.93 -20.43 -18.45
C MET A 38 17.79 -19.49 -17.61
N GLN A 39 17.94 -18.27 -18.12
CA GLN A 39 18.36 -17.08 -17.39
C GLN A 39 17.27 -16.01 -17.58
N ILE A 40 16.98 -15.24 -16.53
CA ILE A 40 15.93 -14.23 -16.52
C ILE A 40 16.27 -13.05 -15.60
N GLU A 41 15.73 -11.89 -15.98
CA GLU A 41 15.48 -10.77 -15.07
C GLU A 41 13.98 -10.51 -15.01
N ILE A 42 13.51 -10.09 -13.84
CA ILE A 42 12.11 -9.77 -13.62
C ILE A 42 12.00 -8.27 -13.52
N LEU A 43 11.35 -7.70 -14.51
CA LEU A 43 11.09 -6.29 -14.55
C LEU A 43 9.77 -5.97 -13.83
N GLY A 44 9.79 -4.98 -12.96
CA GLY A 44 8.63 -4.60 -12.18
C GLY A 44 8.87 -3.37 -11.32
N CYS A 45 8.07 -3.23 -10.27
CA CYS A 45 8.18 -2.13 -9.34
C CYS A 45 7.60 -2.52 -7.97
N TYR A 46 8.22 -2.04 -6.89
CA TYR A 46 7.67 -2.13 -5.55
C TYR A 46 6.54 -1.10 -5.41
N ARG A 47 5.28 -1.50 -5.65
CA ARG A 47 4.12 -0.68 -5.21
C ARG A 47 3.99 -0.79 -3.69
N PRO A 48 3.56 0.28 -2.98
CA PRO A 48 3.15 0.12 -1.58
C PRO A 48 2.14 -1.02 -1.52
N LYS A 49 2.22 -1.82 -0.46
CA LYS A 49 1.28 -2.92 -0.29
C LYS A 49 -0.12 -2.28 -0.14
N PRO A 50 -1.14 -2.53 -1.00
CA PRO A 50 -2.55 -2.46 -0.68
C PRO A 50 -2.66 -2.86 0.76
N CYS A 51 -3.15 -1.90 1.53
CA CYS A 51 -3.38 -1.97 2.95
C CYS A 51 -4.31 -3.13 3.26
N ARG A 52 -3.83 -4.35 3.11
CA ARG A 52 -4.52 -5.65 3.17
C ARG A 52 -3.56 -6.68 3.76
N ASP A 53 -2.51 -6.21 4.43
CA ASP A 53 -1.61 -7.08 5.16
C ASP A 53 -2.38 -7.64 6.37
N PRO A 54 -2.16 -8.93 6.72
CA PRO A 54 -2.70 -9.47 7.95
C PRO A 54 -2.20 -8.65 9.14
N MET A 55 -3.11 -8.24 10.03
CA MET A 55 -2.76 -7.43 11.21
C MET A 55 -2.12 -8.25 12.34
N GLY A 56 -1.47 -9.38 12.01
CA GLY A 56 -0.72 -10.19 12.98
C GLY A 56 -1.56 -10.90 14.05
N ILE A 57 -2.86 -11.15 13.79
CA ILE A 57 -3.68 -12.02 14.65
C ILE A 57 -3.12 -13.44 14.69
N ASP A 58 -2.73 -14.00 13.55
CA ASP A 58 -2.22 -15.38 13.49
C ASP A 58 -0.70 -15.49 13.75
N GLU A 59 0.03 -14.37 13.62
CA GLU A 59 1.49 -14.30 13.74
C GLU A 59 1.95 -13.99 15.17
N GLY A 60 1.03 -13.89 16.13
CA GLY A 60 1.32 -13.64 17.54
C GLY A 60 1.65 -12.19 17.90
N VAL A 61 1.63 -11.27 16.92
CA VAL A 61 1.77 -9.82 17.13
C VAL A 61 0.63 -9.29 17.99
N ILE A 62 -0.61 -9.73 17.73
CA ILE A 62 -1.75 -9.49 18.61
C ILE A 62 -1.76 -10.56 19.71
N SER A 63 -1.44 -10.16 20.92
CA SER A 63 -1.39 -11.02 22.11
C SER A 63 -2.78 -11.48 22.57
N ASN A 64 -2.85 -12.52 23.41
CA ASN A 64 -4.14 -13.08 23.86
C ASN A 64 -5.01 -12.09 24.66
N TYR A 65 -4.39 -11.18 25.42
CA TYR A 65 -5.14 -10.17 26.20
C TYR A 65 -5.85 -9.14 25.31
N GLN A 66 -5.39 -8.96 24.08
CA GLN A 66 -6.01 -8.08 23.08
C GLN A 66 -7.26 -8.70 22.44
N LEU A 67 -7.50 -10.00 22.66
CA LEU A 67 -8.69 -10.71 22.19
C LEU A 67 -9.67 -10.92 23.35
N THR A 68 -10.85 -10.36 23.22
CA THR A 68 -11.93 -10.48 24.20
C THR A 68 -13.23 -10.87 23.51
N SER A 69 -14.23 -11.31 24.26
CA SER A 69 -15.53 -11.69 23.69
C SER A 69 -16.67 -11.39 24.66
N SER A 70 -17.90 -11.37 24.14
CA SER A 70 -19.11 -11.27 24.95
C SER A 70 -19.25 -12.40 25.97
N SER A 71 -18.89 -13.61 25.57
CA SER A 71 -18.89 -14.82 26.40
C SER A 71 -18.01 -15.90 25.76
N LYS A 72 -17.82 -17.02 26.47
CA LYS A 72 -17.11 -18.21 25.98
C LYS A 72 -17.81 -19.47 26.49
N LEU A 73 -17.97 -20.47 25.62
CA LEU A 73 -18.60 -21.75 25.98
C LEU A 73 -17.74 -22.55 26.97
N SER A 74 -16.42 -22.49 26.81
CA SER A 74 -15.41 -23.09 27.68
C SER A 74 -14.07 -22.37 27.47
N ASP A 75 -13.05 -22.72 28.24
CA ASP A 75 -11.71 -22.13 28.06
C ASP A 75 -11.10 -22.46 26.68
N GLN A 76 -11.39 -23.67 26.16
CA GLN A 76 -10.99 -24.12 24.82
C GLN A 76 -11.78 -23.45 23.68
N LYS A 77 -12.80 -22.64 24.03
CA LYS A 77 -13.64 -21.87 23.09
C LYS A 77 -13.59 -20.36 23.37
N SER A 78 -12.55 -19.92 24.07
CA SER A 78 -12.33 -18.52 24.42
C SER A 78 -11.92 -17.65 23.21
N ALA A 79 -11.91 -16.33 23.39
CA ALA A 79 -11.58 -15.37 22.33
C ALA A 79 -10.18 -15.59 21.71
N SER A 80 -9.20 -16.09 22.48
CA SER A 80 -7.85 -16.39 21.98
C SER A 80 -7.81 -17.54 20.97
N HIS A 81 -8.82 -18.42 20.98
CA HIS A 81 -8.98 -19.45 19.95
C HIS A 81 -9.68 -18.92 18.69
N GLY A 82 -10.07 -17.64 18.66
CA GLY A 82 -10.65 -16.99 17.49
C GLY A 82 -9.65 -16.61 16.39
N ARG A 83 -8.43 -17.15 16.38
CA ARG A 83 -7.40 -16.90 15.35
C ARG A 83 -7.56 -17.88 14.18
N LEU A 84 -7.33 -17.48 12.92
CA LEU A 84 -7.47 -18.38 11.75
C LEU A 84 -6.63 -19.66 11.87
N SER A 85 -5.41 -19.56 12.42
CA SER A 85 -4.50 -20.68 12.59
C SER A 85 -4.82 -21.57 13.80
N SER A 86 -5.80 -21.19 14.63
CA SER A 86 -6.13 -21.97 15.83
C SER A 86 -6.71 -23.33 15.48
N VAL A 87 -6.33 -24.33 16.28
CA VAL A 87 -6.92 -25.69 16.27
C VAL A 87 -8.33 -25.74 16.86
N SER A 88 -8.83 -24.62 17.38
CA SER A 88 -10.21 -24.47 17.89
C SER A 88 -10.80 -23.16 17.33
N SER A 89 -11.91 -22.70 17.90
CA SER A 89 -12.56 -21.45 17.52
C SER A 89 -13.04 -20.69 18.75
N TRP A 90 -13.28 -19.39 18.62
CA TRP A 90 -14.12 -18.71 19.59
C TRP A 90 -15.57 -19.17 19.41
N THR A 91 -16.20 -19.64 20.48
CA THR A 91 -17.61 -20.02 20.53
C THR A 91 -18.26 -19.42 21.80
N PRO A 92 -19.33 -18.62 21.69
CA PRO A 92 -19.97 -18.00 22.83
C PRO A 92 -20.77 -19.03 23.65
N ALA A 93 -20.98 -18.71 24.93
CA ALA A 93 -21.77 -19.55 25.85
C ALA A 93 -23.26 -19.60 25.46
N LYS A 94 -23.76 -18.51 24.86
CA LYS A 94 -25.16 -18.39 24.41
C LYS A 94 -25.21 -18.27 22.90
N ASN A 95 -26.22 -18.89 22.30
CA ASN A 95 -26.46 -18.86 20.86
C ASN A 95 -27.50 -17.79 20.50
N ASP A 96 -27.17 -16.52 20.73
CA ASP A 96 -28.05 -15.38 20.48
C ASP A 96 -27.34 -14.28 19.66
N LYS A 97 -28.05 -13.21 19.31
CA LYS A 97 -27.51 -12.10 18.48
C LYS A 97 -26.76 -11.04 19.29
N ALA A 98 -26.62 -11.21 20.61
CA ALA A 98 -25.88 -10.28 21.46
C ALA A 98 -24.38 -10.64 21.57
N GLN A 99 -23.92 -11.64 20.81
CA GLN A 99 -22.56 -12.13 20.88
C GLN A 99 -21.59 -11.32 20.02
N TYR A 100 -20.35 -11.17 20.48
CA TYR A 100 -19.29 -10.55 19.70
C TYR A 100 -17.91 -11.11 20.06
N LEU A 101 -17.03 -11.14 19.07
CA LEU A 101 -15.58 -11.27 19.25
C LEU A 101 -14.96 -9.89 19.08
N GLN A 102 -14.12 -9.46 20.02
CA GLN A 102 -13.51 -8.13 20.06
C GLN A 102 -11.99 -8.23 19.99
N ILE A 103 -11.39 -7.33 19.23
CA ILE A 103 -9.95 -7.20 19.02
C ILE A 103 -9.54 -5.77 19.39
N ASP A 104 -8.55 -5.62 20.26
CA ASP A 104 -7.89 -4.35 20.59
C ASP A 104 -6.53 -4.27 19.87
N LEU A 105 -6.41 -3.33 18.93
CA LEU A 105 -5.18 -3.07 18.19
C LEU A 105 -4.18 -2.19 18.96
N LEU A 106 -4.52 -1.78 20.19
CA LEU A 106 -3.78 -0.89 21.11
C LEU A 106 -3.68 0.57 20.65
N GLU A 107 -3.58 0.80 19.35
CA GLU A 107 -3.59 2.10 18.70
C GLU A 107 -4.60 2.13 17.53
N PRO A 108 -5.06 3.31 17.09
CA PRO A 108 -5.89 3.43 15.91
C PRO A 108 -5.11 3.03 14.64
N ILE A 109 -5.55 1.97 13.96
CA ILE A 109 -4.92 1.47 12.74
C ILE A 109 -5.94 1.47 11.59
N LYS A 110 -5.46 1.62 10.35
CA LYS A 110 -6.29 1.52 9.15
C LYS A 110 -6.60 0.06 8.82
N ILE A 111 -7.88 -0.24 8.71
CA ILE A 111 -8.43 -1.58 8.51
C ILE A 111 -9.31 -1.56 7.25
N THR A 112 -9.09 -2.52 6.38
CA THR A 112 -9.70 -2.57 5.04
C THR A 112 -10.47 -3.85 4.78
N GLY A 113 -10.40 -4.82 5.69
CA GLY A 113 -11.12 -6.06 5.54
C GLY A 113 -10.95 -7.01 6.71
N ILE A 114 -11.61 -8.15 6.56
CA ILE A 114 -11.60 -9.23 7.53
C ILE A 114 -11.66 -10.56 6.78
N ILE A 115 -10.97 -11.56 7.33
CA ILE A 115 -11.05 -12.95 6.91
C ILE A 115 -11.77 -13.72 8.02
N THR A 116 -12.70 -14.60 7.66
CA THR A 116 -13.42 -15.45 8.63
C THR A 116 -13.34 -16.93 8.27
N LYS A 117 -13.31 -17.78 9.30
CA LYS A 117 -13.44 -19.24 9.27
C LYS A 117 -14.40 -19.71 10.37
N GLY A 118 -14.95 -20.92 10.25
CA GLY A 118 -15.75 -21.57 11.28
C GLY A 118 -14.91 -22.36 12.29
N ASP A 119 -15.53 -23.32 12.96
CA ASP A 119 -14.84 -24.28 13.83
C ASP A 119 -14.16 -25.38 13.00
N PRO A 120 -12.86 -25.70 13.23
CA PRO A 120 -12.17 -26.68 12.38
C PRO A 120 -12.66 -28.12 12.55
N GLU A 121 -13.18 -28.49 13.72
CA GLU A 121 -13.55 -29.86 14.06
C GLU A 121 -15.07 -30.11 13.99
N VAL A 122 -15.86 -29.07 14.21
CA VAL A 122 -17.33 -29.16 14.27
C VAL A 122 -17.94 -28.34 13.14
N GLN A 123 -19.05 -28.83 12.56
CA GLN A 123 -19.83 -28.12 11.53
C GLN A 123 -20.58 -26.89 12.10
N GLN A 124 -19.85 -25.91 12.66
CA GLN A 124 -20.35 -24.67 13.23
C GLN A 124 -19.61 -23.49 12.60
N TRP A 125 -20.36 -22.49 12.14
CA TRP A 125 -19.79 -21.31 11.49
C TRP A 125 -20.80 -20.18 11.39
N VAL A 126 -20.31 -18.95 11.21
CA VAL A 126 -21.15 -17.76 11.00
C VAL A 126 -21.44 -17.57 9.51
N LYS A 127 -22.71 -17.36 9.16
CA LYS A 127 -23.20 -17.15 7.79
C LYS A 127 -23.31 -15.67 7.41
N SER A 128 -23.59 -14.79 8.38
CA SER A 128 -23.52 -13.35 8.17
C SER A 128 -23.25 -12.59 9.47
N TYR A 129 -22.65 -11.41 9.37
CA TYR A 129 -22.23 -10.60 10.52
C TYR A 129 -22.14 -9.11 10.18
N PHE A 130 -22.11 -8.27 11.22
CA PHE A 130 -21.64 -6.89 11.13
C PHE A 130 -20.22 -6.77 11.68
N VAL A 131 -19.46 -5.80 11.17
CA VAL A 131 -18.23 -5.34 11.81
C VAL A 131 -18.51 -4.02 12.51
N GLY A 132 -18.33 -4.01 13.82
CA GLY A 132 -18.36 -2.81 14.65
C GLY A 132 -16.96 -2.28 14.91
N TYR A 133 -16.80 -0.97 15.06
CA TYR A 133 -15.51 -0.34 15.34
C TYR A 133 -15.67 0.84 16.31
N SER A 134 -14.61 1.12 17.06
CA SER A 134 -14.58 2.15 18.12
C SER A 134 -13.14 2.54 18.46
N ASN A 135 -12.92 3.79 18.88
CA ASN A 135 -11.63 4.24 19.42
C ASN A 135 -11.59 4.31 20.95
N ASP A 136 -12.75 4.23 21.62
CA ASP A 136 -12.89 4.38 23.07
C ASP A 136 -13.49 3.14 23.76
N SER A 137 -13.85 2.10 22.99
CA SER A 137 -14.55 0.89 23.42
C SER A 137 -15.97 1.10 23.98
N ILE A 138 -16.46 2.36 23.99
CA ILE A 138 -17.75 2.77 24.54
C ILE A 138 -18.72 3.08 23.40
N ASN A 139 -18.32 3.93 22.47
CA ASN A 139 -19.11 4.38 21.34
C ASN A 139 -18.77 3.53 20.11
N TRP A 140 -19.72 2.72 19.66
CA TRP A 140 -19.53 1.77 18.56
C TRP A 140 -20.26 2.22 17.30
N ARG A 141 -19.51 2.27 16.20
CA ARG A 141 -20.03 2.45 14.84
C ARG A 141 -20.00 1.12 14.09
N LYS A 142 -20.71 1.01 12.98
CA LYS A 142 -20.67 -0.17 12.10
C LYS A 142 -20.02 0.21 10.78
N VAL A 143 -19.30 -0.71 10.16
CA VAL A 143 -18.82 -0.52 8.78
C VAL A 143 -20.03 -0.33 7.86
N GLU A 144 -19.96 0.62 6.94
CA GLU A 144 -21.05 1.02 6.07
C GLU A 144 -20.77 0.66 4.60
N ASN A 145 -21.82 0.58 3.80
CA ASN A 145 -21.71 0.66 2.34
C ASN A 145 -21.50 2.11 1.92
N TYR A 146 -21.14 2.34 0.65
CA TYR A 146 -21.04 3.67 0.05
C TYR A 146 -22.28 4.57 0.22
N GLY A 147 -23.46 3.99 0.49
CA GLY A 147 -24.71 4.72 0.77
C GLY A 147 -25.03 4.96 2.25
N GLY A 148 -24.05 4.84 3.16
CA GLY A 148 -24.21 5.15 4.60
C GLY A 148 -25.05 4.15 5.40
N LYS A 149 -25.41 3.00 4.82
CA LYS A 149 -26.12 1.92 5.53
C LYS A 149 -25.13 0.88 6.03
N ALA A 150 -25.32 0.42 7.28
CA ALA A 150 -24.53 -0.65 7.87
C ALA A 150 -24.41 -1.87 6.94
N LYS A 151 -23.17 -2.33 6.73
CA LYS A 151 -22.83 -3.42 5.82
C LYS A 151 -22.99 -4.78 6.50
N GLU A 152 -24.00 -5.55 6.12
CA GLU A 152 -24.06 -6.99 6.42
C GLU A 152 -23.07 -7.72 5.52
N PHE A 153 -22.08 -8.38 6.13
CA PHE A 153 -21.10 -9.19 5.42
C PHE A 153 -21.57 -10.63 5.31
N ILE A 154 -21.29 -11.26 4.17
CA ILE A 154 -21.54 -12.68 3.94
C ILE A 154 -20.37 -13.46 4.55
N GLY A 155 -20.69 -14.35 5.48
CA GLY A 155 -19.71 -15.19 6.17
C GLY A 155 -19.45 -16.51 5.46
N ASN A 156 -19.17 -17.55 6.25
CA ASN A 156 -18.74 -18.85 5.77
C ASN A 156 -19.91 -19.72 5.31
N SER A 157 -19.63 -20.62 4.37
CA SER A 157 -20.52 -21.68 3.90
C SER A 157 -20.19 -23.06 4.49
N ASP A 158 -19.02 -23.19 5.11
CA ASP A 158 -18.51 -24.39 5.76
C ASP A 158 -17.64 -24.02 6.98
N GLN A 159 -16.99 -25.02 7.56
CA GLN A 159 -16.30 -24.91 8.85
C GLN A 159 -14.83 -24.42 8.74
N ASP A 160 -14.18 -24.52 7.57
CA ASP A 160 -12.73 -24.26 7.46
C ASP A 160 -12.27 -23.48 6.22
N SER A 161 -13.08 -23.33 5.18
CA SER A 161 -12.75 -22.49 4.03
C SER A 161 -12.72 -21.01 4.46
N PRO A 162 -11.59 -20.30 4.27
CA PRO A 162 -11.52 -18.88 4.61
C PRO A 162 -12.36 -18.04 3.65
N VAL A 163 -13.12 -17.09 4.21
CA VAL A 163 -13.88 -16.11 3.43
C VAL A 163 -13.32 -14.73 3.70
N ILE A 164 -12.89 -14.05 2.63
CA ILE A 164 -12.32 -12.70 2.69
C ILE A 164 -13.43 -11.70 2.36
N ASN A 165 -13.64 -10.73 3.25
CA ASN A 165 -14.53 -9.60 3.03
C ASN A 165 -13.77 -8.29 3.14
N LEU A 166 -13.72 -7.54 2.05
CA LEU A 166 -13.18 -6.19 2.05
C LEU A 166 -14.26 -5.19 2.47
N PHE A 167 -13.87 -4.18 3.23
CA PHE A 167 -14.74 -3.09 3.63
C PHE A 167 -14.95 -2.17 2.42
N PRO A 168 -16.20 -1.78 2.10
CA PRO A 168 -16.46 -0.80 1.05
C PRO A 168 -15.74 0.53 1.30
N ILE A 169 -15.70 0.94 2.57
CA ILE A 169 -14.96 2.12 3.03
C ILE A 169 -14.01 1.62 4.13
N SER A 170 -12.71 1.90 4.01
CA SER A 170 -11.74 1.57 5.06
C SER A 170 -12.03 2.35 6.33
N ILE A 171 -11.76 1.75 7.48
CA ILE A 171 -11.94 2.39 8.79
C ILE A 171 -10.58 2.60 9.46
N THR A 172 -10.43 3.66 10.24
CA THR A 172 -9.29 3.82 11.16
C THR A 172 -9.83 3.66 12.58
N SER A 173 -9.39 2.61 13.27
CA SER A 173 -9.97 2.25 14.57
C SER A 173 -9.00 1.46 15.44
N ARG A 174 -9.06 1.66 16.76
CA ARG A 174 -8.33 0.84 17.73
C ARG A 174 -9.05 -0.48 18.03
N PHE A 175 -10.36 -0.41 18.29
CA PHE A 175 -11.16 -1.57 18.63
C PHE A 175 -12.01 -2.03 17.45
N VAL A 176 -12.10 -3.34 17.25
CA VAL A 176 -12.98 -3.98 16.27
C VAL A 176 -13.81 -5.06 16.92
N ARG A 177 -15.08 -5.15 16.56
CA ARG A 177 -16.01 -6.23 16.93
C ARG A 177 -16.54 -6.93 15.71
N VAL A 178 -16.52 -8.26 15.74
CA VAL A 178 -17.29 -9.09 14.81
C VAL A 178 -18.57 -9.49 15.52
N VAL A 179 -19.72 -9.11 14.97
CA VAL A 179 -21.05 -9.31 15.57
C VAL A 179 -21.87 -10.26 14.70
N PRO A 180 -21.95 -11.55 15.03
CA PRO A 180 -22.70 -12.55 14.26
C PRO A 180 -24.20 -12.25 14.19
N LEU A 181 -24.79 -12.48 13.01
CA LEU A 181 -26.22 -12.28 12.76
C LEU A 181 -26.94 -13.59 12.46
N LYS A 182 -26.31 -14.45 11.66
CA LYS A 182 -26.80 -15.78 11.26
C LYS A 182 -25.64 -16.76 11.33
N TRP A 183 -25.92 -18.00 11.71
CA TRP A 183 -24.93 -19.06 11.84
C TRP A 183 -25.50 -20.43 11.46
N HIS A 184 -24.62 -21.41 11.26
CA HIS A 184 -24.97 -22.81 11.12
C HIS A 184 -24.72 -23.54 12.43
N ARG A 185 -25.76 -24.17 13.00
CA ARG A 185 -25.78 -24.86 14.31
C ARG A 185 -25.45 -23.96 15.51
N TRP A 186 -24.23 -23.42 15.58
CA TRP A 186 -23.80 -22.50 16.63
C TRP A 186 -22.87 -21.43 16.06
N THR A 187 -22.75 -20.31 16.79
CA THR A 187 -21.77 -19.28 16.47
C THR A 187 -20.36 -19.77 16.77
N SER A 188 -19.54 -19.95 15.74
CA SER A 188 -18.12 -20.23 15.89
C SER A 188 -17.33 -19.42 14.88
N LEU A 189 -16.28 -18.75 15.35
CA LEU A 189 -15.43 -17.90 14.50
C LEU A 189 -13.96 -18.12 14.77
N ARG A 190 -13.21 -18.10 13.66
CA ARG A 190 -11.82 -17.72 13.61
C ARG A 190 -11.68 -16.55 12.65
N VAL A 191 -10.85 -15.56 12.96
CA VAL A 191 -10.76 -14.30 12.23
C VAL A 191 -9.32 -13.82 12.06
N ALA A 192 -9.08 -13.10 10.96
CA ALA A 192 -7.91 -12.21 10.81
C ALA A 192 -8.39 -10.86 10.29
N LEU A 193 -7.79 -9.77 10.76
CA LEU A 193 -8.02 -8.43 10.21
C LEU A 193 -7.02 -8.16 9.10
N LEU A 194 -7.48 -7.45 8.07
CA LEU A 194 -6.67 -6.94 6.98
C LEU A 194 -6.56 -5.43 7.10
N GLY A 195 -5.35 -4.92 6.97
CA GLY A 195 -5.10 -3.49 7.08
C GLY A 195 -3.65 -3.16 6.79
N CYS A 196 -3.19 -2.08 7.37
CA CYS A 196 -1.80 -1.68 7.36
C CYS A 196 -1.58 -0.89 8.65
N ALA A 197 -0.55 -1.25 9.42
CA ALA A 197 0.02 -0.29 10.37
C ALA A 197 0.35 0.99 9.61
N LYS A 198 0.30 2.17 10.27
CA LYS A 198 0.72 3.44 9.63
C LYS A 198 2.05 3.18 8.92
N GLU A 199 2.01 3.03 7.59
CA GLU A 199 3.23 2.92 6.81
C GLU A 199 3.93 4.23 7.08
N GLN A 200 5.11 4.13 7.70
CA GLN A 200 5.96 5.29 7.90
C GLN A 200 6.07 5.98 6.56
N VAL A 201 5.61 7.23 6.53
CA VAL A 201 5.91 8.30 5.57
C VAL A 201 6.90 7.80 4.52
N CYS A 202 6.36 7.24 3.43
CA CYS A 202 7.11 6.96 2.22
C CYS A 202 7.72 8.27 1.72
N ARG A 203 8.96 8.28 1.24
CA ARG A 203 9.71 9.52 0.93
C ARG A 203 10.31 9.49 -0.48
N GLU A 204 9.67 8.77 -1.38
CA GLU A 204 10.11 8.68 -2.76
C GLU A 204 9.72 9.95 -3.52
N PRO A 205 10.61 10.49 -4.39
CA PRO A 205 10.31 11.67 -5.20
C PRO A 205 9.21 11.35 -6.21
N MET A 206 8.25 12.26 -6.34
CA MET A 206 7.01 12.07 -7.09
C MET A 206 7.10 12.53 -8.55
N GLY A 207 8.31 12.77 -9.04
CA GLY A 207 8.57 13.04 -10.45
C GLY A 207 8.94 14.48 -10.81
N LEU A 208 9.03 15.39 -9.82
CA LEU A 208 9.37 16.79 -10.08
C LEU A 208 10.86 16.97 -10.40
N GLU A 209 11.76 16.32 -9.68
CA GLU A 209 13.21 16.45 -9.91
C GLU A 209 13.68 15.69 -11.16
N ASN A 210 13.25 14.42 -11.29
CA ASN A 210 13.70 13.53 -12.37
C ASN A 210 12.87 13.67 -13.67
N SER A 211 12.00 14.67 -13.76
CA SER A 211 11.15 14.97 -14.92
C SER A 211 10.15 13.89 -15.33
N VAL A 212 9.89 12.91 -14.47
CA VAL A 212 8.86 11.89 -14.77
C VAL A 212 7.45 12.48 -14.67
N LEU A 213 7.23 13.44 -13.78
CA LEU A 213 6.03 14.27 -13.83
C LEU A 213 6.22 15.26 -14.99
N PRO A 214 5.46 15.16 -16.09
CA PRO A 214 5.66 16.05 -17.23
C PRO A 214 5.23 17.49 -16.90
N ASP A 215 5.83 18.48 -17.57
CA ASP A 215 5.51 19.91 -17.35
C ASP A 215 4.01 20.21 -17.52
N SER A 216 3.32 19.49 -18.40
CA SER A 216 1.87 19.62 -18.60
C SER A 216 1.03 19.25 -17.38
N GLN A 217 1.61 18.55 -16.41
CA GLN A 217 0.99 18.18 -15.14
C GLN A 217 1.38 19.13 -13.99
N ILE A 218 2.12 20.19 -14.28
CA ILE A 218 2.46 21.24 -13.32
C ILE A 218 1.80 22.54 -13.79
N THR A 219 0.91 23.09 -12.96
CA THR A 219 0.11 24.27 -13.28
C THR A 219 0.12 25.23 -12.11
N ALA A 220 -0.29 26.49 -12.31
CA ALA A 220 -0.41 27.46 -11.22
C ALA A 220 -1.59 28.39 -11.47
N SER A 221 -1.97 29.16 -10.45
CA SER A 221 -2.93 30.26 -10.60
C SER A 221 -2.41 31.37 -11.52
N SER A 222 -1.11 31.67 -11.42
CA SER A 222 -0.42 32.72 -12.15
C SER A 222 1.08 32.46 -12.20
N SER A 223 1.80 33.18 -13.06
CA SER A 223 3.26 33.29 -13.00
C SER A 223 3.71 34.71 -13.36
N LEU A 224 4.84 35.14 -12.81
CA LEU A 224 5.38 36.48 -13.06
C LEU A 224 5.72 36.69 -14.54
N ASP A 225 6.33 35.67 -15.16
CA ASP A 225 6.67 35.64 -16.58
C ASP A 225 6.86 34.19 -17.05
N TRP A 226 7.35 34.01 -18.29
CA TRP A 226 7.60 32.70 -18.87
C TRP A 226 8.82 32.00 -18.27
N THR A 227 9.83 32.74 -17.78
CA THR A 227 11.05 32.19 -17.15
C THR A 227 10.83 31.69 -15.72
N THR A 228 9.70 32.07 -15.11
CA THR A 228 9.27 31.66 -13.76
C THR A 228 7.92 30.95 -13.79
N SER A 229 7.60 30.37 -14.95
CA SER A 229 6.39 29.58 -15.16
C SER A 229 6.37 28.30 -14.30
N PRO A 230 5.21 27.65 -14.15
CA PRO A 230 5.06 26.50 -13.25
C PRO A 230 5.99 25.32 -13.55
N SER A 231 6.41 25.13 -14.81
CA SER A 231 7.37 24.08 -15.19
C SER A 231 8.75 24.26 -14.54
N HIS A 232 9.11 25.48 -14.14
CA HIS A 232 10.35 25.79 -13.43
C HIS A 232 10.26 25.55 -11.92
N ALA A 233 9.11 25.10 -11.40
CA ALA A 233 8.95 24.82 -9.98
C ALA A 233 9.73 23.60 -9.47
N ARG A 234 10.49 22.90 -10.31
CA ARG A 234 11.23 21.69 -9.94
C ARG A 234 12.37 22.02 -8.97
N ILE A 235 12.62 21.14 -8.00
CA ILE A 235 13.61 21.37 -6.93
C ILE A 235 15.03 21.70 -7.43
N SER A 236 15.41 21.17 -8.59
CA SER A 236 16.72 21.30 -9.24
C SER A 236 16.84 22.53 -10.17
N ASP A 237 15.72 23.13 -10.58
CA ASP A 237 15.70 24.26 -11.50
C ASP A 237 15.99 25.57 -10.75
N LYS A 238 17.01 26.33 -11.14
CA LYS A 238 17.42 27.56 -10.43
C LYS A 238 16.43 28.72 -10.56
N ASN A 239 15.55 28.71 -11.56
CA ASN A 239 14.61 29.81 -11.79
C ASN A 239 13.43 29.76 -10.81
N GLY A 240 12.92 28.56 -10.52
CA GLY A 240 11.73 28.38 -9.68
C GLY A 240 10.45 28.89 -10.31
N TRP A 241 9.32 28.57 -9.69
CA TRP A 241 8.05 29.23 -10.01
C TRP A 241 7.91 30.49 -9.15
N VAL A 242 7.42 31.57 -9.74
CA VAL A 242 7.10 32.83 -9.05
C VAL A 242 5.71 33.28 -9.46
N ALA A 243 4.82 33.53 -8.49
CA ALA A 243 3.48 34.02 -8.75
C ALA A 243 3.46 35.47 -9.28
N ASP A 244 2.38 35.83 -9.99
CA ASP A 244 2.13 37.22 -10.37
C ASP A 244 1.91 38.07 -9.09
N PRO A 245 2.58 39.22 -8.92
CA PRO A 245 2.41 40.11 -7.77
C PRO A 245 0.98 40.61 -7.54
N PHE A 246 0.11 40.58 -8.55
CA PHE A 246 -1.29 40.98 -8.45
C PHE A 246 -2.24 39.83 -8.11
N ASP A 247 -1.76 38.59 -8.11
CA ASP A 247 -2.52 37.43 -7.68
C ASP A 247 -2.63 37.40 -6.15
N LYS A 248 -3.86 37.53 -5.64
CA LYS A 248 -4.13 37.57 -4.19
C LYS A 248 -4.24 36.17 -3.57
N GLU A 249 -4.41 35.14 -4.39
CA GLU A 249 -4.60 33.76 -3.92
C GLU A 249 -3.71 32.80 -4.72
N PRO A 250 -2.38 33.01 -4.71
CA PRO A 250 -1.48 32.24 -5.53
C PRO A 250 -1.48 30.77 -5.12
N PHE A 251 -1.45 29.86 -6.10
CA PHE A 251 -1.21 28.45 -5.86
C PHE A 251 -0.33 27.85 -6.95
N LEU A 252 0.49 26.88 -6.55
CA LEU A 252 1.15 25.95 -7.47
C LEU A 252 0.48 24.59 -7.35
N GLN A 253 0.13 23.98 -8.47
CA GLN A 253 -0.59 22.71 -8.55
C GLN A 253 0.23 21.65 -9.29
N SER A 254 0.32 20.47 -8.69
CA SER A 254 0.89 19.27 -9.31
C SER A 254 -0.14 18.14 -9.36
N HIS A 255 -0.05 17.30 -10.39
CA HIS A 255 -0.85 16.08 -10.48
C HIS A 255 -0.06 14.91 -9.92
N ASN A 256 -0.41 14.47 -8.72
CA ASN A 256 0.27 13.37 -8.03
C ASN A 256 -0.79 12.45 -7.44
N ALA A 257 -0.50 11.16 -7.27
CA ALA A 257 -1.50 10.18 -6.86
C ALA A 257 -1.53 9.90 -5.35
N TYR A 258 -0.36 9.90 -4.70
CA TYR A 258 -0.22 9.51 -3.30
C TYR A 258 0.97 10.24 -2.67
N VAL A 259 0.71 11.28 -1.88
CA VAL A 259 1.72 12.22 -1.35
C VAL A 259 1.73 12.17 0.18
N SER A 260 2.93 12.12 0.77
CA SER A 260 3.17 11.99 2.21
C SER A 260 3.99 13.15 2.79
N ALA A 261 4.73 13.88 1.95
CA ALA A 261 5.53 15.02 2.38
C ALA A 261 5.82 15.93 1.18
N VAL A 262 6.37 17.10 1.48
CA VAL A 262 6.75 18.11 0.50
C VAL A 262 8.11 18.70 0.87
N ILE A 263 8.98 18.85 -0.11
CA ILE A 263 10.25 19.57 -0.01
C ILE A 263 10.09 20.91 -0.72
N THR A 264 10.42 22.01 -0.05
CA THR A 264 10.44 23.35 -0.64
C THR A 264 11.84 23.96 -0.59
N LYS A 265 12.20 24.71 -1.63
CA LYS A 265 13.36 25.61 -1.67
C LYS A 265 12.92 27.01 -2.12
N GLY A 266 13.66 28.04 -1.74
CA GLY A 266 13.53 29.40 -2.27
C GLY A 266 14.15 29.54 -3.67
N ILE A 267 14.40 30.77 -4.12
CA ILE A 267 15.06 31.11 -5.38
C ILE A 267 16.23 32.04 -5.07
N GLU A 268 17.44 31.49 -5.05
CA GLU A 268 18.68 32.17 -4.65
C GLU A 268 19.00 33.43 -5.47
N PRO A 269 18.92 33.45 -6.81
CA PRO A 269 19.33 34.64 -7.58
C PRO A 269 18.54 35.91 -7.27
N ASN A 270 17.34 35.78 -6.69
CA ASN A 270 16.41 36.89 -6.47
C ASN A 270 16.01 37.10 -4.99
N ASP A 271 16.46 36.23 -4.08
CA ASP A 271 16.00 36.15 -2.67
C ASP A 271 14.47 36.08 -2.55
N TYR A 272 13.83 35.21 -3.34
CA TYR A 272 12.40 34.93 -3.23
C TYR A 272 12.18 33.58 -2.55
N TRP A 273 11.38 33.52 -1.50
CA TRP A 273 11.03 32.24 -0.87
C TRP A 273 9.74 32.34 -0.08
N VAL A 274 9.04 31.22 0.01
CA VAL A 274 7.83 31.08 0.84
C VAL A 274 8.22 30.75 2.28
N LYS A 275 7.73 31.52 3.24
CA LYS A 275 7.98 31.35 4.69
C LYS A 275 6.92 30.51 5.38
N LYS A 276 5.70 30.51 4.85
CA LYS A 276 4.58 29.73 5.36
C LYS A 276 3.63 29.38 4.23
N TYR A 277 3.09 28.17 4.24
CA TYR A 277 2.11 27.72 3.24
C TYR A 277 1.15 26.70 3.84
N LYS A 278 0.04 26.47 3.14
CA LYS A 278 -0.83 25.32 3.39
C LYS A 278 -0.91 24.45 2.15
N VAL A 279 -1.24 23.19 2.34
CA VAL A 279 -1.45 22.22 1.25
C VAL A 279 -2.94 21.90 1.21
N VAL A 280 -3.51 21.91 0.01
CA VAL A 280 -4.87 21.42 -0.24
C VAL A 280 -4.84 20.39 -1.35
N HIS A 281 -5.76 19.43 -1.33
CA HIS A 281 -5.83 18.34 -2.29
C HIS A 281 -7.24 18.16 -2.85
N SER A 282 -7.36 17.55 -4.02
CA SER A 282 -8.63 17.30 -4.69
C SER A 282 -8.56 16.06 -5.60
N ASP A 283 -9.67 15.36 -5.74
CA ASP A 283 -9.83 14.26 -6.72
C ASP A 283 -10.52 14.70 -8.01
N ASP A 284 -11.30 15.78 -7.96
CA ASP A 284 -12.14 16.27 -9.06
C ASP A 284 -11.65 17.61 -9.64
N GLY A 285 -10.73 18.30 -8.95
CA GLY A 285 -10.24 19.63 -9.32
C GLY A 285 -11.17 20.77 -8.93
N GLU A 286 -12.36 20.48 -8.40
CA GLU A 286 -13.39 21.45 -8.03
C GLU A 286 -13.50 21.60 -6.51
N LYS A 287 -13.59 20.48 -5.79
CA LYS A 287 -13.67 20.44 -4.34
C LYS A 287 -12.29 20.22 -3.73
N TRP A 288 -11.84 21.22 -2.98
CA TRP A 288 -10.51 21.21 -2.35
C TRP A 288 -10.61 20.99 -0.84
N VAL A 289 -9.80 20.07 -0.33
CA VAL A 289 -9.74 19.70 1.09
C VAL A 289 -8.35 20.06 1.63
N PRO A 290 -8.24 20.80 2.75
CA PRO A 290 -6.96 21.12 3.36
C PRO A 290 -6.35 19.91 4.08
N VAL A 291 -5.01 19.87 4.14
CA VAL A 291 -4.30 18.94 5.02
C VAL A 291 -4.51 19.38 6.47
N THR A 292 -4.98 18.45 7.31
CA THR A 292 -5.28 18.69 8.72
C THR A 292 -4.43 17.82 9.63
N ASP A 293 -4.30 18.23 10.89
CA ASP A 293 -3.71 17.41 11.95
C ASP A 293 -4.68 16.33 12.45
N ASP A 294 -4.24 15.54 13.44
CA ASP A 294 -5.03 14.48 14.06
C ASP A 294 -6.31 15.02 14.78
N SER A 295 -6.37 16.33 15.06
CA SER A 295 -7.51 17.01 15.68
C SER A 295 -8.50 17.56 14.65
N GLY A 296 -8.11 17.59 13.36
CA GLY A 296 -8.90 18.17 12.27
C GLY A 296 -8.62 19.65 12.00
N ASP A 297 -7.62 20.23 12.63
CA ASP A 297 -7.21 21.62 12.40
C ASP A 297 -6.30 21.73 11.18
N VAL A 298 -6.47 22.79 10.38
CA VAL A 298 -5.68 23.00 9.16
C VAL A 298 -4.23 23.26 9.50
N ILE A 299 -3.31 22.52 8.87
CA ILE A 299 -1.88 22.68 9.09
C ILE A 299 -1.34 23.81 8.20
N GLU A 300 -0.70 24.79 8.85
CA GLU A 300 0.15 25.78 8.19
C GLU A 300 1.61 25.38 8.34
N PHE A 301 2.20 24.90 7.25
CA PHE A 301 3.57 24.40 7.23
C PHE A 301 4.58 25.55 7.24
N PRO A 302 5.65 25.45 8.04
CA PRO A 302 6.79 26.35 7.94
C PRO A 302 7.50 26.14 6.60
N GLY A 303 7.81 27.24 5.93
CA GLY A 303 8.58 27.26 4.69
C GLY A 303 10.06 27.54 4.91
N ASN A 304 10.68 28.19 3.94
CA ASN A 304 12.12 28.45 3.89
C ASN A 304 12.50 29.74 4.64
N ASN A 305 13.74 29.79 5.10
CA ASN A 305 14.36 30.97 5.72
C ASN A 305 15.42 31.63 4.82
N ASP A 306 15.73 31.01 3.67
CA ASP A 306 16.69 31.48 2.68
C ASP A 306 16.28 31.02 1.26
N GLY A 307 17.10 31.38 0.27
CA GLY A 307 16.86 31.10 -1.14
C GLY A 307 17.24 29.70 -1.63
N ASP A 308 17.92 28.85 -0.87
CA ASP A 308 18.47 27.58 -1.41
C ASP A 308 18.46 26.36 -0.49
N SER A 309 18.36 26.52 0.82
CA SER A 309 18.26 25.41 1.76
C SER A 309 16.90 24.71 1.64
N PRO A 310 16.87 23.39 1.42
CA PRO A 310 15.61 22.65 1.34
C PRO A 310 14.97 22.51 2.72
N VAL A 311 13.65 22.66 2.78
CA VAL A 311 12.82 22.42 3.97
C VAL A 311 11.83 21.31 3.65
N ILE A 312 11.80 20.28 4.49
CA ILE A 312 10.91 19.13 4.32
C ILE A 312 9.79 19.22 5.35
N ASN A 313 8.54 19.15 4.88
CA ASN A 313 7.36 19.08 5.73
C ASN A 313 6.62 17.77 5.46
N THR A 314 6.39 17.02 6.53
CA THR A 314 5.75 15.71 6.47
C THR A 314 4.27 15.82 6.86
N PHE A 315 3.40 15.15 6.12
CA PHE A 315 1.97 15.10 6.44
C PHE A 315 1.72 14.08 7.56
N PRO A 316 0.70 14.28 8.41
CA PRO A 316 0.34 13.31 9.45
C PRO A 316 0.00 11.92 8.89
N GLU A 317 -0.61 11.88 7.71
CA GLU A 317 -0.89 10.68 6.92
C GLU A 317 -0.63 10.93 5.45
N ALA A 318 -0.26 9.89 4.70
CA ALA A 318 -0.16 9.96 3.24
C ALA A 318 -1.55 10.11 2.61
N ILE A 319 -1.68 11.06 1.70
CA ILE A 319 -2.94 11.47 1.09
C ILE A 319 -3.00 10.94 -0.33
N SER A 320 -4.08 10.24 -0.66
CA SER A 320 -4.41 9.91 -2.05
C SER A 320 -5.33 10.97 -2.61
N ALA A 321 -4.88 11.65 -3.66
CA ALA A 321 -5.67 12.61 -4.41
C ALA A 321 -5.16 12.62 -5.86
N ARG A 322 -5.83 13.31 -6.78
CA ARG A 322 -5.29 13.54 -8.14
C ARG A 322 -4.52 14.85 -8.26
N TYR A 323 -4.92 15.85 -7.49
CA TYR A 323 -4.39 17.19 -7.55
C TYR A 323 -3.94 17.63 -6.17
N PHE A 324 -2.77 18.24 -6.09
CA PHE A 324 -2.24 18.87 -4.89
C PHE A 324 -1.92 20.32 -5.21
N ARG A 325 -2.30 21.24 -4.33
CA ARG A 325 -1.97 22.66 -4.40
C ARG A 325 -1.16 23.08 -3.18
N ILE A 326 -0.04 23.74 -3.45
CA ILE A 326 0.73 24.49 -2.46
C ILE A 326 0.24 25.93 -2.52
N ILE A 327 -0.27 26.43 -1.39
CA ILE A 327 -0.81 27.80 -1.26
C ILE A 327 0.12 28.60 -0.34
N PRO A 328 0.96 29.50 -0.89
CA PRO A 328 1.77 30.41 -0.09
C PRO A 328 0.89 31.31 0.77
N LEU A 329 1.25 31.46 2.05
CA LEU A 329 0.57 32.31 3.03
C LEU A 329 1.44 33.50 3.47
N ASP A 330 2.74 33.30 3.53
CA ASP A 330 3.75 34.34 3.83
C ASP A 330 5.02 34.07 3.03
N TYR A 331 5.72 35.12 2.60
CA TYR A 331 6.87 35.02 1.72
C TYR A 331 7.83 36.22 1.81
N GLN A 332 9.08 36.00 1.41
CA GLN A 332 10.08 37.03 1.27
C GLN A 332 10.01 37.67 -0.12
N LYS A 333 9.72 38.97 -0.18
CA LYS A 333 9.56 39.81 -1.39
C LYS A 333 8.43 39.34 -2.33
N LYS A 334 8.49 38.12 -2.85
CA LYS A 334 7.48 37.50 -3.74
C LYS A 334 7.26 36.03 -3.37
N ALA A 335 6.07 35.51 -3.68
CA ALA A 335 5.76 34.10 -3.56
C ALA A 335 6.50 33.31 -4.67
N GLY A 336 7.71 32.84 -4.34
CA GLY A 336 8.51 32.01 -5.23
C GLY A 336 8.98 30.76 -4.53
N LEU A 337 8.92 29.61 -5.20
CA LEU A 337 9.40 28.35 -4.65
C LEU A 337 9.81 27.35 -5.72
N ARG A 338 10.70 26.45 -5.32
CA ARG A 338 11.02 25.18 -5.96
C ARG A 338 10.52 24.05 -5.08
N LEU A 339 10.11 22.94 -5.68
CA LEU A 339 9.30 21.90 -5.07
C LEU A 339 9.79 20.51 -5.48
N GLU A 340 9.80 19.59 -4.52
CA GLU A 340 9.67 18.16 -4.78
C GLU A 340 8.55 17.62 -3.88
N MET A 341 7.66 16.82 -4.46
CA MET A 341 6.60 16.14 -3.72
C MET A 341 7.14 14.76 -3.36
N LEU A 342 6.93 14.35 -2.12
CA LEU A 342 7.32 13.01 -1.67
C LEU A 342 6.07 12.18 -1.43
N GLY A 343 6.14 10.90 -1.74
CA GLY A 343 4.97 10.04 -1.66
C GLY A 343 5.29 8.60 -2.01
N CYS A 344 4.29 7.73 -1.97
CA CYS A 344 4.54 6.29 -2.13
C CYS A 344 4.33 5.83 -3.58
N TYR A 345 4.67 6.70 -4.53
CA TYR A 345 4.59 6.41 -5.95
C TYR A 345 6.00 6.23 -6.50
N HIS A 346 6.20 5.13 -7.22
CA HIS A 346 7.41 4.87 -7.98
C HIS A 346 7.15 5.38 -9.41
N PRO A 347 7.75 6.50 -9.82
CA PRO A 347 7.35 7.19 -11.05
C PRO A 347 7.79 6.45 -12.33
N TYR A 348 8.71 5.50 -12.26
CA TYR A 348 9.19 4.80 -13.45
C TYR A 348 8.11 3.87 -14.03
N LEU A 349 8.12 3.71 -15.36
CA LEU A 349 7.50 2.56 -16.02
C LEU A 349 7.87 1.32 -15.20
N CYS A 350 6.90 0.48 -14.86
CA CYS A 350 7.08 -0.67 -13.96
C CYS A 350 7.89 -1.78 -14.67
N GLN A 351 9.13 -1.46 -15.01
CA GLN A 351 10.07 -2.22 -15.82
C GLN A 351 11.49 -2.16 -15.22
N GLU A 352 11.63 -1.86 -13.93
CA GLU A 352 12.93 -1.88 -13.25
C GLU A 352 13.31 -3.33 -12.87
N PRO A 353 14.59 -3.71 -12.96
CA PRO A 353 15.07 -4.99 -12.43
C PRO A 353 14.72 -5.13 -10.95
N LEU A 354 13.97 -6.19 -10.60
CA LEU A 354 13.56 -6.43 -9.21
C LEU A 354 14.65 -7.10 -8.37
N GLY A 355 15.70 -7.62 -9.02
CA GLY A 355 16.92 -8.02 -8.34
C GLY A 355 17.41 -9.43 -8.63
N MET A 356 17.07 -10.01 -9.79
CA MET A 356 17.69 -11.27 -10.19
C MET A 356 19.17 -11.04 -10.49
N GLU A 357 19.52 -10.13 -11.38
CA GLU A 357 20.91 -9.80 -11.70
C GLU A 357 21.60 -9.12 -10.50
N SER A 358 20.94 -8.11 -9.90
CA SER A 358 21.55 -7.28 -8.86
C SER A 358 21.72 -7.98 -7.50
N GLY A 359 21.15 -9.18 -7.32
CA GLY A 359 21.15 -9.90 -6.05
C GLY A 359 20.21 -9.36 -4.97
N ALA A 360 19.32 -8.40 -5.30
CA ALA A 360 18.30 -7.92 -4.37
C ALA A 360 17.20 -8.96 -4.09
N ILE A 361 16.98 -9.90 -5.01
CA ILE A 361 16.33 -11.18 -4.71
C ILE A 361 17.43 -12.13 -4.21
N TYR A 362 17.36 -12.58 -2.97
CA TYR A 362 18.37 -13.46 -2.38
C TYR A 362 18.27 -14.90 -2.89
N ASP A 363 19.39 -15.64 -2.85
CA ASP A 363 19.47 -17.02 -3.33
C ASP A 363 18.44 -17.95 -2.70
N PHE A 364 18.18 -17.80 -1.39
CA PHE A 364 17.20 -18.60 -0.67
C PHE A 364 15.75 -18.34 -1.11
N GLN A 365 15.50 -17.21 -1.80
CA GLN A 365 14.20 -16.88 -2.35
C GLN A 365 13.98 -17.56 -3.70
N ILE A 366 14.99 -18.18 -4.33
CA ILE A 366 14.88 -18.80 -5.65
C ILE A 366 14.85 -20.32 -5.50
N THR A 367 13.85 -20.97 -6.10
CA THR A 367 13.62 -22.42 -6.01
C THR A 367 13.21 -22.99 -7.36
N ALA A 368 13.46 -24.28 -7.60
CA ALA A 368 12.96 -24.98 -8.78
C ALA A 368 12.40 -26.36 -8.44
N SER A 369 11.69 -26.95 -9.40
CA SER A 369 11.21 -28.33 -9.31
C SER A 369 12.35 -29.34 -9.17
N SER A 370 13.45 -29.09 -9.89
CA SER A 370 14.66 -29.92 -9.91
C SER A 370 15.86 -29.12 -10.41
N SER A 371 17.07 -29.65 -10.22
CA SER A 371 18.30 -29.09 -10.79
C SER A 371 19.28 -30.20 -11.12
N LEU A 372 19.85 -30.19 -12.33
CA LEU A 372 20.71 -31.27 -12.83
C LEU A 372 21.93 -31.53 -11.94
N ASN A 373 22.53 -30.46 -11.41
CA ASN A 373 23.65 -30.50 -10.46
C ASN A 373 23.77 -29.11 -9.76
N PRO A 374 24.65 -28.96 -8.75
CA PRO A 374 24.82 -27.68 -8.05
C PRO A 374 25.30 -26.52 -8.92
N GLU A 375 26.06 -26.78 -9.99
CA GLU A 375 26.53 -25.75 -10.94
C GLU A 375 25.41 -25.27 -11.89
N LEU A 376 24.29 -26.00 -11.96
CA LEU A 376 23.11 -25.65 -12.77
C LEU A 376 21.88 -25.44 -11.88
N SER A 377 22.12 -24.96 -10.65
CA SER A 377 21.10 -24.74 -9.64
C SER A 377 20.15 -23.59 -10.03
N PRO A 378 19.00 -23.45 -9.33
CA PRO A 378 18.04 -22.38 -9.60
C PRO A 378 18.63 -20.97 -9.45
N VAL A 379 19.65 -20.80 -8.60
CA VAL A 379 20.30 -19.50 -8.39
C VAL A 379 21.01 -19.01 -9.64
N ASN A 380 21.47 -19.92 -10.50
CA ASN A 380 22.10 -19.58 -11.79
C ASN A 380 21.07 -19.19 -12.86
N SER A 381 19.78 -19.09 -12.52
CA SER A 381 18.77 -18.52 -13.42
C SER A 381 18.81 -16.99 -13.51
N ARG A 382 19.69 -16.31 -12.78
CA ARG A 382 19.84 -14.86 -12.89
C ARG A 382 20.39 -14.48 -14.27
N LEU A 383 19.90 -13.38 -14.83
CA LEU A 383 20.48 -12.79 -16.03
C LEU A 383 21.99 -12.55 -15.83
N ASP A 384 22.79 -12.79 -16.85
CA ASP A 384 24.26 -12.65 -16.87
C ASP A 384 25.06 -13.54 -15.90
N SER A 385 24.47 -14.62 -15.37
CA SER A 385 25.24 -15.64 -14.64
C SER A 385 26.20 -16.42 -15.57
N ASP A 386 27.33 -16.89 -15.02
CA ASP A 386 28.31 -17.74 -15.74
C ASP A 386 27.69 -19.05 -16.28
N THR A 387 26.61 -19.50 -15.66
CA THR A 387 25.85 -20.71 -15.99
C THR A 387 24.34 -20.42 -15.95
N ALA A 388 23.50 -21.40 -16.27
CA ALA A 388 22.04 -21.27 -16.26
C ALA A 388 21.39 -22.31 -15.34
N TRP A 389 20.15 -22.07 -14.92
CA TRP A 389 19.37 -23.16 -14.31
C TRP A 389 19.00 -24.21 -15.36
N VAL A 390 19.20 -25.49 -15.02
CA VAL A 390 18.83 -26.65 -15.84
C VAL A 390 18.14 -27.69 -14.95
N PRO A 391 16.91 -28.15 -15.27
CA PRO A 391 16.22 -29.19 -14.51
C PRO A 391 16.87 -30.57 -14.66
N GLU A 392 16.55 -31.50 -13.76
CA GLU A 392 17.02 -32.88 -13.85
C GLU A 392 16.53 -33.61 -15.12
N LEU A 393 17.33 -34.56 -15.61
CA LEU A 393 16.97 -35.38 -16.76
C LEU A 393 15.72 -36.23 -16.45
N GLY A 394 14.60 -35.90 -17.10
CA GLY A 394 13.33 -36.61 -16.94
C GLY A 394 12.26 -35.83 -16.19
N ASP A 395 12.54 -34.61 -15.73
CA ASP A 395 11.51 -33.69 -15.24
C ASP A 395 10.53 -33.35 -16.38
N ARG A 396 9.28 -33.77 -16.24
CA ARG A 396 8.23 -33.61 -17.27
C ARG A 396 7.52 -32.26 -17.16
N GLU A 397 7.65 -31.58 -16.02
CA GLU A 397 7.03 -30.29 -15.73
C GLU A 397 8.05 -29.39 -15.03
N PRO A 398 9.15 -29.02 -15.73
CA PRO A 398 10.18 -28.18 -15.14
C PRO A 398 9.58 -26.82 -14.79
N THR A 399 9.72 -26.39 -13.53
CA THR A 399 9.23 -25.08 -13.09
C THR A 399 10.22 -24.45 -12.12
N TYR A 400 10.30 -23.12 -12.12
CA TYR A 400 11.01 -22.40 -11.07
C TYR A 400 10.15 -21.27 -10.48
N ARG A 401 10.43 -20.92 -9.23
CA ARG A 401 9.62 -20.06 -8.36
C ARG A 401 10.52 -19.18 -7.53
N TRP A 402 10.04 -17.98 -7.19
CA TRP A 402 10.66 -17.16 -6.16
C TRP A 402 9.67 -16.54 -5.18
N ILE A 403 10.19 -16.12 -4.01
CA ILE A 403 9.48 -15.61 -2.82
C ILE A 403 9.65 -14.10 -2.65
#